data_AF-A0A645F681-F1
#
_entry.id   AF-A0A645F681-F1
#
_cell.length_a   1.000
_cell.length_b   1.000
_cell.length_c   1.000
_cell.angle_alpha   90.00
_cell.angle_beta   90.00
_cell.angle_gamma   90.00
#
_symmetry.space_group_name_H-M   'P 1'
#
loop_
_entity.id
_entity.type
_entity.pdbx_description
1 polymer ?
#
loop_
_entity_poly.entity_id
_entity_poly.type
_entity_poly.pdbx_seq_one_letter_code
_entity_poly.pdbx_strand_id
1 'polypeptide(L)'
;MSAVCENISAPLKAIVFLSQSTVNSIKTPDEKTAFKLMLKNAVYNEWDINKLLPVMDIIEKTIKTADIVEFGCVPDESAVNALDGYLYPNQ
;
A
#
# COMPACT_ATOMS: atom_id res chain seq x y z
N MET A 1 30.72 -2.19 10.96
CA MET A 1 29.87 -2.39 9.77
C MET A 1 28.74 -3.31 10.19
N SER A 2 27.50 -2.83 10.17
CA SER A 2 26.35 -3.65 10.58
C SER A 2 26.12 -4.72 9.52
N ALA A 3 26.28 -6.00 9.89
CA ALA A 3 25.97 -7.16 9.06
C ALA A 3 24.44 -7.40 8.95
N VAL A 4 23.64 -6.34 9.06
CA VAL A 4 22.20 -6.39 9.23
C VAL A 4 21.58 -5.71 8.02
N CYS A 5 20.92 -6.54 7.19
CA CYS A 5 20.17 -6.22 5.98
C CYS A 5 21.00 -6.19 4.69
N GLU A 6 21.00 -7.34 4.00
CA GLU A 6 21.19 -7.37 2.56
C GLU A 6 19.98 -6.74 1.88
N ASN A 7 20.21 -5.96 0.82
CA ASN A 7 19.13 -5.34 0.06
C ASN A 7 18.46 -6.42 -0.82
N ILE A 8 17.35 -6.97 -0.34
CA ILE A 8 16.53 -7.91 -1.09
C ILE A 8 15.57 -7.11 -1.96
N SER A 9 15.69 -7.26 -3.28
CA SER A 9 14.78 -6.66 -4.25
C SER A 9 13.76 -7.69 -4.72
N ALA A 10 12.48 -7.34 -4.69
CA ALA A 10 11.39 -8.12 -5.25
C ALA A 10 10.44 -7.21 -6.05
N PRO A 11 9.77 -7.71 -7.10
CA PRO A 11 8.73 -6.95 -7.79
C PRO A 11 7.61 -6.58 -6.82
N LEU A 12 7.23 -5.30 -6.81
CA LEU A 12 6.09 -4.82 -6.01
C LEU A 12 4.78 -5.20 -6.73
N LYS A 13 3.99 -6.08 -6.11
CA LYS A 13 2.70 -6.53 -6.67
C LYS A 13 1.55 -5.60 -6.31
N ALA A 14 1.40 -5.30 -5.02
CA ALA A 14 0.35 -4.45 -4.51
C ALA A 14 0.79 -3.74 -3.23
N ILE A 15 0.18 -2.58 -2.96
CA ILE A 15 0.23 -1.89 -1.67
C ILE A 15 -1.17 -1.99 -1.04
N VAL A 16 -1.22 -2.60 0.14
CA VAL A 16 -2.48 -2.90 0.82
C VAL A 16 -2.61 -2.02 2.07
N PHE A 17 -3.61 -1.15 2.08
CA PHE A 17 -3.99 -0.33 3.22
C PHE A 17 -4.96 -1.10 4.10
N LEU A 18 -4.45 -1.57 5.24
CA LEU A 18 -5.24 -2.33 6.20
C LEU A 18 -6.14 -1.42 7.03
N SER A 19 -7.37 -1.86 7.24
CA SER A 19 -8.30 -1.25 8.19
C SER A 19 -9.06 -2.35 8.94
N GLN A 20 -9.36 -2.13 10.21
CA GLN A 20 -10.17 -3.08 10.97
C GLN A 20 -11.64 -2.98 10.53
N SER A 21 -12.25 -4.12 10.23
CA SER A 21 -13.64 -4.24 9.80
C SER A 21 -14.31 -5.44 10.47
N THR A 22 -15.64 -5.46 10.48
CA THR A 22 -16.43 -6.62 10.92
C THR A 22 -16.53 -7.71 9.86
N VAL A 23 -16.15 -7.40 8.62
CA VAL A 23 -16.14 -8.33 7.48
C VAL A 23 -14.91 -8.07 6.61
N ASN A 24 -14.39 -9.13 5.99
CA ASN A 24 -13.34 -9.01 4.98
C ASN A 24 -13.90 -8.32 3.72
N SER A 25 -13.28 -7.22 3.31
CA SER A 25 -13.66 -6.51 2.09
C SER A 25 -12.43 -5.88 1.45
N ILE A 26 -12.24 -6.17 0.18
CA ILE A 26 -11.14 -5.67 -0.63
C ILE A 26 -11.71 -4.70 -1.66
N LYS A 27 -11.15 -3.51 -1.76
CA LYS A 27 -11.58 -2.47 -2.69
C LYS A 27 -10.37 -1.85 -3.37
N THR A 28 -10.49 -1.60 -4.66
CA THR A 28 -9.54 -0.76 -5.40
C THR A 28 -10.05 0.68 -5.36
N PRO A 29 -9.40 1.59 -4.63
CA PRO A 29 -9.76 2.99 -4.63
C PRO A 29 -9.54 3.62 -6.00
N ASP A 30 -10.26 4.70 -6.29
CA ASP A 30 -9.92 5.58 -7.42
C ASP A 30 -8.56 6.25 -7.20
N GLU A 31 -7.93 6.76 -8.27
CA GLU A 31 -6.59 7.36 -8.20
C GLU A 31 -6.47 8.49 -7.18
N LYS A 32 -7.50 9.32 -7.04
CA LYS A 32 -7.49 10.45 -6.08
C LYS A 32 -7.55 9.94 -4.65
N THR A 33 -8.32 8.89 -4.40
CA THR A 33 -8.41 8.23 -3.10
C THR A 33 -7.12 7.50 -2.76
N ALA A 34 -6.53 6.77 -3.72
CA ALA A 34 -5.22 6.12 -3.59
C ALA A 34 -4.11 7.13 -3.26
N PHE A 35 -4.09 8.27 -3.94
CA PHE A 35 -3.12 9.34 -3.70
C PHE A 35 -3.21 9.89 -2.28
N LYS A 36 -4.43 10.18 -1.80
CA LYS A 36 -4.65 10.65 -0.43
C LYS A 36 -4.24 9.63 0.61
N LEU A 37 -4.53 8.35 0.38
CA LEU A 37 -4.14 7.26 1.28
C LEU A 37 -2.62 7.16 1.38
N MET A 38 -1.93 7.15 0.25
CA MET A 38 -0.46 7.12 0.20
C MET A 38 0.14 8.34 0.89
N LEU A 39 -0.35 9.55 0.59
CA LEU A 39 0.18 10.79 1.16
C LEU A 39 -0.01 10.83 2.69
N LYS A 40 -1.18 10.42 3.20
CA LYS A 40 -1.46 10.36 4.64
C LYS A 40 -0.54 9.38 5.39
N ASN A 41 -0.03 8.36 4.71
CA ASN A 41 0.87 7.36 5.28
C ASN A 41 2.35 7.60 4.93
N ALA A 42 2.66 8.68 4.21
CA ALA A 42 4.02 9.08 3.92
C ALA A 42 4.60 9.92 5.06
N VAL A 43 5.90 9.79 5.32
CA VAL A 43 6.62 10.62 6.29
C VAL A 43 7.40 11.67 5.53
N TYR A 44 7.05 12.94 5.72
CA TYR A 44 7.73 14.08 5.12
C TYR A 44 7.53 15.34 5.97
N ASN A 45 8.36 16.35 5.73
CA ASN A 45 8.19 17.66 6.36
C ASN A 45 7.12 18.45 5.58
N GLU A 46 5.91 18.53 6.12
CA GLU A 46 4.77 19.19 5.44
C GLU A 46 5.01 20.67 5.13
N TRP A 47 5.84 21.34 5.93
CA TRP A 47 6.20 22.75 5.80
C TRP A 47 7.32 23.00 4.78
N ASP A 48 8.02 21.95 4.33
CA ASP A 48 9.06 22.05 3.32
C ASP A 48 8.49 21.63 1.96
N ILE A 49 8.00 22.61 1.20
CA ILE A 49 7.42 22.40 -0.13
C ILE A 49 8.41 21.70 -1.08
N ASN A 50 9.72 21.91 -0.91
CA ASN A 50 10.75 21.26 -1.72
C ASN A 50 10.85 19.75 -1.45
N LYS A 51 10.36 19.28 -0.30
CA LYS A 51 10.24 17.86 0.04
C LYS A 51 8.88 17.28 -0.33
N LEU A 52 7.84 18.10 -0.39
CA LEU A 52 6.50 17.67 -0.77
C LEU A 52 6.44 17.23 -2.25
N LEU A 53 6.99 18.02 -3.18
CA LEU A 53 6.91 17.72 -4.61
C LEU A 53 7.53 16.35 -4.98
N PRO A 54 8.76 15.99 -4.53
CA PRO A 54 9.31 14.67 -4.80
C PRO A 54 8.48 13.52 -4.20
N VAL A 55 7.86 13.73 -3.04
CA VAL A 55 6.99 12.73 -2.41
C VAL A 55 5.74 12.52 -3.26
N MET A 56 5.11 13.59 -3.73
CA MET A 56 3.96 13.52 -4.64
C MET A 56 4.31 12.78 -5.93
N ASP A 57 5.47 13.06 -6.53
CA ASP A 57 5.94 12.39 -7.75
C ASP A 57 6.15 10.87 -7.53
N ILE A 58 6.72 10.49 -6.38
CA ILE A 58 6.91 9.07 -6.04
C ILE A 58 5.56 8.38 -5.85
N ILE A 59 4.63 9.02 -5.15
CA ILE A 59 3.28 8.49 -4.93
C ILE A 59 2.57 8.29 -6.27
N GLU A 60 2.60 9.29 -7.16
CA GLU A 60 1.97 9.21 -8.47
C GLU A 60 2.56 8.07 -9.31
N LYS A 61 3.89 7.94 -9.35
CA LYS A 61 4.55 6.82 -10.05
C LYS A 61 4.17 5.47 -9.46
N THR A 62 4.06 5.39 -8.14
CA THR A 62 3.71 4.15 -7.44
C THR A 62 2.28 3.72 -7.78
N ILE A 63 1.31 4.65 -7.74
CA ILE A 63 -0.09 4.38 -8.08
C ILE A 63 -0.23 3.90 -9.53
N LYS A 64 0.62 4.40 -10.44
CA LYS A 64 0.62 3.98 -11.85
C LYS A 64 1.30 2.63 -12.10
N THR A 65 2.07 2.10 -11.15
CA THR A 65 2.92 0.91 -11.36
C THR A 65 2.60 -0.26 -10.44
N ALA A 66 1.87 -0.04 -9.36
CA ALA A 66 1.45 -1.07 -8.42
C ALA A 66 -0.04 -0.96 -8.09
N ASP A 67 -0.67 -2.10 -7.83
CA ASP A 67 -2.07 -2.13 -7.41
C ASP A 67 -2.21 -1.53 -6.01
N ILE A 68 -3.06 -0.51 -5.87
CA ILE A 68 -3.39 0.06 -4.57
C ILE A 68 -4.72 -0.52 -4.12
N VAL A 69 -4.77 -0.99 -2.88
CA VAL A 69 -5.90 -1.73 -2.36
C VAL A 69 -6.20 -1.32 -0.94
N GLU A 70 -7.48 -1.08 -0.63
CA GLU A 70 -7.96 -0.99 0.74
C GLU A 70 -8.52 -2.34 1.17
N PHE A 71 -8.00 -2.87 2.27
CA PHE A 71 -8.45 -4.13 2.83
C PHE A 71 -9.01 -3.89 4.24
N GLY A 72 -10.33 -3.90 4.33
CA GLY A 72 -11.03 -4.02 5.60
C GLY A 72 -11.00 -5.47 6.05
N CYS A 73 -10.36 -5.78 7.17
CA CYS A 73 -10.12 -7.17 7.59
C CYS A 73 -10.61 -7.44 9.02
N VAL A 74 -11.06 -8.68 9.24
CA VAL A 74 -11.25 -9.25 10.58
C VAL A 74 -9.92 -9.81 11.11
N PRO A 75 -9.69 -9.84 12.44
CA PRO A 75 -8.40 -10.28 13.01
C PRO A 75 -8.33 -11.81 13.15
N ASP A 76 -8.59 -12.55 12.08
CA ASP A 76 -8.50 -14.01 12.04
C ASP A 76 -7.92 -14.52 10.70
N GLU A 77 -7.76 -15.84 10.59
CA GLU A 77 -7.17 -16.50 9.41
C GLU A 77 -7.94 -16.22 8.10
N SER A 78 -9.24 -15.94 8.17
CA SER A 78 -10.04 -15.66 6.98
C SER A 78 -9.57 -14.39 6.26
N ALA A 79 -8.95 -13.44 6.96
CA ALA A 79 -8.38 -12.26 6.35
C ALA A 79 -7.15 -12.57 5.48
N VAL A 80 -6.30 -13.49 5.95
CA VAL A 80 -5.15 -13.96 5.18
C VAL A 80 -5.63 -14.66 3.91
N ASN A 81 -6.60 -15.56 4.04
CA ASN A 81 -7.19 -16.29 2.92
C ASN A 81 -7.85 -15.35 1.90
N ALA A 82 -8.55 -14.32 2.37
CA ALA A 82 -9.17 -13.33 1.50
C ALA A 82 -8.14 -12.50 0.71
N LEU A 83 -7.05 -12.10 1.35
CA LEU A 83 -5.98 -11.34 0.70
C LEU A 83 -5.18 -12.22 -0.27
N ASP A 84 -4.89 -13.47 0.10
CA ASP A 84 -4.18 -14.42 -0.74
C ASP A 84 -4.95 -14.73 -2.02
N GLY A 85 -6.26 -15.02 -1.90
CA GLY A 85 -7.12 -15.24 -3.08
C GLY A 85 -7.25 -14.02 -3.98
N TYR A 86 -7.16 -12.80 -3.45
CA TYR A 86 -7.13 -11.57 -4.26
C TYR A 86 -5.78 -11.40 -4.98
N LEU A 87 -4.67 -11.62 -4.29
CA LEU A 87 -3.35 -11.46 -4.87
C LEU A 87 -3.04 -12.59 -5.86
N TYR A 88 -3.45 -13.82 -5.59
CA TYR A 88 -3.11 -15.01 -6.38
C TYR A 88 -4.37 -15.78 -6.83
N PRO A 89 -5.24 -15.19 -7.67
CA PRO A 89 -6.54 -15.77 -8.03
C PRO A 89 -6.46 -17.05 -8.89
N ASN A 90 -5.27 -17.45 -9.33
CA ASN A 90 -5.04 -18.60 -10.23
C ASN A 90 -4.03 -19.62 -9.66
N GLN A 91 -3.89 -19.70 -8.33
CA GLN A 91 -3.17 -20.79 -7.67
C GLN A 91 -4.08 -21.98 -7.37
#